data_AF-A0A416MPK8-F1
#
_entry.id   AF-A0A416MPK8-F1
#
_cell.length_a   1.000
_cell.length_b   1.000
_cell.length_c   1.000
_cell.angle_alpha   90.00
_cell.angle_beta   90.00
_cell.angle_gamma   90.00
#
_symmetry.space_group_name_H-M   'P 1'
#
loop_
_entity.id
_entity.type
_entity.pdbx_description
1 polymer ?
#
loop_
_entity_poly.entity_id
_entity_poly.type
_entity_poly.pdbx_seq_one_letter_code
_entity_poly.pdbx_strand_id
1 'polypeptide(L)'
;MKFDKLIELLKEMETTIEAEENQTFLEKLNREELINTMQFLQRCAAQAGYYYNLQAPGSEFGIMKLQATENDDPIVAQAKIWDNKEHKIRTRFSLRRLVTEEDGTLSVKLPCGSYEAEVTCGPEYSTIFVPFEITKDTVTTIKARLARIAHLTDHGWTAGDLHHHSIYSSPAYGGTDPVIETPDQVCRSMKSLGMQFGALSDHHNVLNHEEWQRQNNNFTPIISKEISTSNGHVLQLGVDDDVIYEIPNGKERTTENLRNEFIRICNEIRKKDGLPQVNHPFDVSFSTRYNSEFWDMVEIFESIEIWNGATPFAAGTINAKAFKKWLSLLDEGKRLTATTGSDTHNIYGDDYFGMTEWLDWLMDIVMKHPEIYPVQMNENVAYLTWLYKKVWPRLLSWVEQSNTPSTIHNYVYTNGKSQPQEILQAIREGHSFISNGPLITAEINGVSYGDTATLKDNTGKLSVHVFSKKPINHLWMYTGVDKKVEICTESGSLEGGFAYDIVTDEFDFGGASWALFVADGGENNLAISNPILFAFN
;
A
#
# COMPACT_ATOMS: atom_id res chain seq x y z
N MET A 1 17.84 -12.21 -0.11
CA MET A 1 16.52 -11.92 0.46
C MET A 1 15.91 -10.62 -0.08
N LYS A 2 16.45 -9.41 0.17
CA LYS A 2 15.80 -8.18 -0.33
C LYS A 2 15.98 -7.90 -1.83
N PHE A 3 17.15 -8.25 -2.40
CA PHE A 3 17.41 -8.13 -3.85
C PHE A 3 16.47 -9.01 -4.67
N ASP A 4 16.21 -10.21 -4.16
CA ASP A 4 15.31 -11.18 -4.76
C ASP A 4 13.88 -10.66 -4.93
N LYS A 5 13.36 -9.94 -3.92
CA LYS A 5 12.02 -9.32 -3.96
C LYS A 5 11.97 -8.14 -4.94
N LEU A 6 13.04 -7.34 -5.03
CA LEU A 6 13.10 -6.24 -6.01
C LEU A 6 13.03 -6.77 -7.45
N ILE A 7 13.73 -7.87 -7.73
CA ILE A 7 13.68 -8.52 -9.04
C ILE A 7 12.29 -9.09 -9.34
N GLU A 8 11.63 -9.67 -8.34
CA GLU A 8 10.26 -10.15 -8.47
C GLU A 8 9.29 -9.02 -8.83
N LEU A 9 9.35 -7.89 -8.11
CA LEU A 9 8.55 -6.70 -8.40
C LEU A 9 8.83 -6.14 -9.81
N LEU A 10 10.09 -6.13 -10.26
CA LEU A 10 10.45 -5.78 -11.64
C LEU A 10 9.76 -6.67 -12.67
N LYS A 11 9.71 -7.99 -12.43
CA LYS A 11 9.08 -8.96 -13.34
C LYS A 11 7.55 -8.88 -13.31
N GLU A 12 6.95 -8.55 -12.17
CA GLU A 12 5.51 -8.29 -12.10
C GLU A 12 5.15 -7.03 -12.90
N MET A 13 5.87 -5.94 -12.68
CA MET A 13 5.64 -4.67 -13.37
C MET A 13 5.97 -4.73 -14.88
N GLU A 14 6.88 -5.62 -15.30
CA GLU A 14 7.09 -5.92 -16.73
C GLU A 14 5.78 -6.35 -17.41
N THR A 15 5.00 -7.21 -16.76
CA THR A 15 3.73 -7.70 -17.31
C THR A 15 2.72 -6.57 -17.48
N THR A 16 2.74 -5.58 -16.58
CA THR A 16 1.94 -4.35 -16.68
C THR A 16 2.29 -3.56 -17.94
N ILE A 17 3.58 -3.23 -18.12
CA ILE A 17 4.04 -2.43 -19.26
C ILE A 17 3.73 -3.14 -20.59
N GLU A 18 3.90 -4.46 -20.65
CA GLU A 18 3.62 -5.22 -21.87
C GLU A 18 2.15 -5.18 -22.30
N ALA A 19 1.23 -5.28 -21.33
CA ALA A 19 -0.19 -5.16 -21.58
C ALA A 19 -0.57 -3.77 -22.13
N GLU A 20 0.17 -2.73 -21.73
CA GLU A 20 -0.03 -1.35 -22.22
C GLU A 20 0.61 -1.10 -23.59
N GLU A 21 1.85 -1.56 -23.80
CA GLU A 21 2.62 -1.30 -25.02
C GLU A 21 2.36 -2.30 -26.17
N ASN A 22 1.63 -3.39 -25.91
CA ASN A 22 1.33 -4.45 -26.89
C ASN A 22 2.59 -5.07 -27.55
N GLN A 23 3.77 -4.99 -26.91
CA GLN A 23 5.03 -5.50 -27.47
C GLN A 23 6.08 -5.86 -26.41
N THR A 24 6.73 -7.00 -26.64
CA THR A 24 8.18 -7.21 -26.41
C THR A 24 8.69 -8.21 -27.45
N PHE A 25 9.59 -7.79 -28.35
CA PHE A 25 10.26 -8.66 -29.33
C PHE A 25 11.63 -9.19 -28.83
N LEU A 26 11.90 -9.09 -27.52
CA LEU A 26 13.17 -9.51 -26.91
C LEU A 26 13.00 -10.87 -26.22
N GLU A 27 14.05 -11.70 -26.27
CA GLU A 27 14.10 -12.92 -25.45
C GLU A 27 14.17 -12.53 -23.97
N LYS A 28 13.18 -12.97 -23.20
CA LYS A 28 13.03 -12.55 -21.80
C LYS A 28 13.97 -13.34 -20.91
N LEU A 29 14.67 -12.63 -20.04
CA LEU A 29 15.42 -13.28 -18.97
C LEU A 29 14.48 -13.69 -17.85
N ASN A 30 14.62 -14.94 -17.41
CA ASN A 30 14.05 -15.38 -16.16
C ASN A 30 14.78 -14.73 -14.97
N ARG A 31 14.24 -14.94 -13.77
CA ARG A 31 14.75 -14.34 -12.53
C ARG A 31 16.24 -14.64 -12.30
N GLU A 32 16.66 -15.89 -12.48
CA GLU A 32 18.06 -16.30 -12.25
C GLU A 32 18.98 -15.70 -13.32
N GLU A 33 18.55 -15.71 -14.58
CA GLU A 33 19.29 -15.12 -15.70
C GLU A 33 19.48 -13.60 -15.54
N LEU A 34 18.46 -12.89 -15.04
CA LEU A 34 18.53 -11.45 -14.80
C LEU A 34 19.54 -11.12 -13.69
N ILE A 35 19.49 -11.87 -12.57
CA ILE A 35 20.45 -11.73 -11.46
C ILE A 35 21.87 -12.01 -11.95
N ASN A 36 22.07 -13.12 -12.67
CA ASN A 36 23.37 -13.51 -13.20
C ASN A 36 23.91 -12.48 -14.20
N THR A 37 23.03 -11.91 -15.03
CA THR A 37 23.36 -10.84 -15.99
C THR A 37 23.86 -9.59 -15.26
N MET A 38 23.11 -9.09 -14.28
CA MET A 38 23.51 -7.89 -13.53
C MET A 38 24.82 -8.10 -12.75
N GLN A 39 25.00 -9.27 -12.11
CA GLN A 39 26.24 -9.61 -11.41
C GLN A 39 27.44 -9.72 -12.38
N PHE A 40 27.22 -10.27 -13.56
CA PHE A 40 28.26 -10.35 -14.59
C PHE A 40 28.66 -8.94 -15.07
N LEU A 41 27.68 -8.08 -15.38
CA LEU A 41 27.92 -6.71 -15.80
C LEU A 41 28.64 -5.89 -14.72
N GLN A 42 28.31 -6.09 -13.44
CA GLN A 42 29.04 -5.48 -12.34
C GLN A 42 30.52 -5.91 -12.31
N ARG A 43 30.82 -7.19 -12.58
CA ARG A 43 32.20 -7.67 -12.68
C ARG A 43 32.95 -7.07 -13.86
N CYS A 44 32.29 -6.93 -15.01
CA CYS A 44 32.82 -6.22 -16.18
C CYS A 44 33.16 -4.75 -15.86
N ALA A 45 32.24 -4.03 -15.21
CA ALA A 45 32.47 -2.67 -14.75
C ALA A 45 33.68 -2.58 -13.82
N ALA A 46 33.80 -3.49 -12.84
CA ALA A 46 34.93 -3.54 -11.92
C ALA A 46 36.27 -3.84 -12.63
N GLN A 47 36.29 -4.73 -13.62
CA GLN A 47 37.49 -5.00 -14.44
C GLN A 47 37.91 -3.79 -15.27
N ALA A 48 36.95 -2.98 -15.72
CA ALA A 48 37.18 -1.72 -16.41
C ALA A 48 37.53 -0.55 -15.46
N GLY A 49 37.63 -0.79 -14.15
CA GLY A 49 38.01 0.21 -13.15
C GLY A 49 36.85 1.04 -12.59
N TYR A 50 35.60 0.68 -12.89
CA TYR A 50 34.40 1.30 -12.32
C TYR A 50 33.95 0.53 -11.07
N TYR A 51 33.94 1.20 -9.92
CA TYR A 51 33.53 0.60 -8.65
C TYR A 51 32.34 1.35 -8.08
N TYR A 52 31.31 0.60 -7.70
CA TYR A 52 30.20 1.14 -6.91
C TYR A 52 30.64 1.33 -5.47
N ASN A 53 30.69 2.59 -5.03
CA ASN A 53 30.98 2.94 -3.66
C ASN A 53 29.82 3.77 -3.11
N LEU A 54 29.05 3.17 -2.21
CA LEU A 54 27.98 3.84 -1.46
C LEU A 54 28.49 4.97 -0.53
N GLN A 55 29.81 5.09 -0.34
CA GLN A 55 30.42 6.04 0.61
C GLN A 55 31.55 6.84 -0.02
N ALA A 56 31.45 8.16 0.11
CA ALA A 56 32.61 9.04 0.10
C ALA A 56 33.23 9.09 1.52
N PRO A 57 34.50 8.67 1.71
CA PRO A 57 35.18 8.81 3.00
C PRO A 57 35.26 10.28 3.44
N GLY A 58 35.13 10.55 4.74
CA GLY A 58 35.37 11.89 5.32
C GLY A 58 34.20 12.86 5.31
N SER A 59 32.95 12.37 5.27
CA SER A 59 31.76 13.24 5.35
C SER A 59 31.69 13.97 6.70
N GLU A 60 31.48 15.29 6.66
CA GLU A 60 31.14 16.11 7.82
C GLU A 60 29.63 16.10 8.05
N PHE A 61 29.18 16.42 9.28
CA PHE A 61 27.77 16.30 9.66
C PHE A 61 27.26 17.52 10.43
N GLY A 62 25.96 17.77 10.32
CA GLY A 62 25.19 18.66 11.18
C GLY A 62 23.88 17.99 11.61
N ILE A 63 23.00 18.74 12.26
CA ILE A 63 21.70 18.27 12.74
C ILE A 63 20.60 19.07 12.06
N MET A 64 19.60 18.39 11.50
CA MET A 64 18.33 18.99 11.13
C MET A 64 17.34 18.80 12.27
N LYS A 65 16.61 19.87 12.61
CA LYS A 65 15.41 19.83 13.45
C LYS A 65 14.21 20.24 12.62
N LEU A 66 13.13 19.47 12.67
CA LEU A 66 11.83 19.81 12.10
C LEU A 66 10.84 20.08 13.22
N GLN A 67 10.01 21.11 13.04
CA GLN A 67 8.76 21.31 13.76
C GLN A 67 7.60 21.23 12.77
N ALA A 68 6.74 20.22 12.92
CA ALA A 68 5.48 20.09 12.20
C ALA A 68 4.33 20.59 13.07
N THR A 69 3.39 21.32 12.46
CA THR A 69 2.16 21.78 13.09
C THR A 69 0.97 21.66 12.14
N GLU A 70 -0.21 21.32 12.66
CA GLU A 70 -1.48 21.64 12.01
C GLU A 70 -1.85 23.06 12.43
N ASN A 71 -1.77 24.01 11.51
CA ASN A 71 -1.80 25.43 11.84
C ASN A 71 -0.73 25.79 12.90
N ASP A 72 -1.10 25.94 14.17
CA ASP A 72 -0.19 26.31 15.25
C ASP A 72 -0.05 25.23 16.33
N ASP A 73 -0.81 24.13 16.21
CA ASP A 73 -0.79 23.01 17.14
C ASP A 73 0.16 21.91 16.64
N PRO A 74 0.98 21.28 17.51
CA PRO A 74 1.84 20.17 17.12
C PRO A 74 1.06 19.01 16.49
N ILE A 75 1.65 18.41 15.45
CA ILE A 75 1.08 17.24 14.78
C ILE A 75 2.15 16.19 14.50
N VAL A 76 1.79 14.92 14.64
CA VAL A 76 2.60 13.80 14.16
C VAL A 76 2.55 13.78 12.64
N ALA A 77 3.70 13.91 11.97
CA ALA A 77 3.79 14.00 10.52
C ALA A 77 4.92 13.13 9.98
N GLN A 78 4.75 12.66 8.73
CA GLN A 78 5.82 12.02 7.98
C GLN A 78 6.70 13.09 7.33
N ALA A 79 8.03 12.89 7.38
CA ALA A 79 9.02 13.68 6.67
C ALA A 79 9.86 12.80 5.75
N LYS A 80 9.83 13.09 4.44
CA LYS A 80 10.72 12.54 3.42
C LYS A 80 11.84 13.53 3.15
N ILE A 81 13.10 13.11 3.17
CA ILE A 81 14.28 13.98 3.00
C ILE A 81 15.20 13.41 1.93
N TRP A 82 15.62 14.23 0.96
CA TRP A 82 16.57 13.85 -0.10
C TRP A 82 17.61 14.95 -0.38
N ASP A 83 18.74 14.57 -0.98
CA ASP A 83 19.80 15.51 -1.41
C ASP A 83 19.34 16.31 -2.64
N ASN A 84 19.50 17.63 -2.61
CA ASN A 84 19.07 18.55 -3.68
C ASN A 84 20.16 18.73 -4.77
N LYS A 85 20.92 17.68 -5.08
CA LYS A 85 21.93 17.70 -6.15
C LYS A 85 21.42 16.92 -7.35
N GLU A 86 21.42 17.55 -8.52
CA GLU A 86 21.12 16.95 -9.84
C GLU A 86 21.67 15.51 -9.96
N HIS A 87 20.83 14.51 -9.62
CA HIS A 87 20.93 13.04 -9.74
C HIS A 87 22.32 12.36 -9.82
N LYS A 88 23.38 12.99 -9.34
CA LYS A 88 24.73 12.44 -9.27
C LYS A 88 24.89 11.95 -7.85
N ILE A 89 24.46 10.70 -7.65
CA ILE A 89 24.65 9.93 -6.42
C ILE A 89 26.12 10.06 -6.00
N ARG A 90 26.38 10.95 -5.06
CA ARG A 90 27.70 11.16 -4.45
C ARG A 90 27.65 11.03 -2.94
N THR A 91 26.46 10.87 -2.34
CA THR A 91 26.31 10.63 -0.91
C THR A 91 25.24 9.57 -0.62
N ARG A 92 25.38 8.98 0.57
CA ARG A 92 24.73 7.79 1.14
C ARG A 92 23.22 7.97 1.46
N PHE A 93 22.57 8.98 0.89
CA PHE A 93 21.44 9.72 1.50
C PHE A 93 20.37 10.17 0.49
N SER A 94 20.01 9.29 -0.45
CA SER A 94 19.11 9.60 -1.57
C SER A 94 17.67 9.87 -1.14
N LEU A 95 17.13 9.11 -0.20
CA LEU A 95 15.84 9.39 0.44
C LEU A 95 15.91 8.93 1.89
N ARG A 96 15.25 9.61 2.83
CA ARG A 96 14.98 9.12 4.19
C ARG A 96 13.54 9.41 4.54
N ARG A 97 12.82 8.43 5.07
CA ARG A 97 11.52 8.63 5.68
C ARG A 97 11.67 8.60 7.18
N LEU A 98 11.08 9.59 7.84
CA LEU A 98 11.11 9.76 9.27
C LEU A 98 9.73 10.21 9.73
N VAL A 99 9.46 9.99 11.01
CA VAL A 99 8.20 10.37 11.65
C VAL A 99 8.55 11.30 12.80
N THR A 100 7.79 12.38 12.97
CA THR A 100 7.96 13.26 14.13
C THR A 100 7.48 12.58 15.41
N GLU A 101 7.97 13.05 16.55
CA GLU A 101 7.43 12.71 17.86
C GLU A 101 6.01 13.27 18.05
N GLU A 102 5.35 12.90 19.16
CA GLU A 102 4.01 13.37 19.53
C GLU A 102 3.91 14.91 19.68
N ASP A 103 5.03 15.58 19.96
CA ASP A 103 5.12 17.05 20.02
C ASP A 103 5.43 17.70 18.66
N GLY A 104 5.32 16.93 17.57
CA GLY A 104 5.57 17.38 16.20
C GLY A 104 7.04 17.67 15.90
N THR A 105 7.97 17.28 16.77
CA THR A 105 9.40 17.50 16.54
C THR A 105 10.10 16.30 15.93
N LEU A 106 11.12 16.53 15.12
CA LEU A 106 12.04 15.50 14.63
C LEU A 106 13.45 16.05 14.65
N SER A 107 14.43 15.23 15.05
CA SER A 107 15.85 15.60 15.05
C SER A 107 16.67 14.50 14.37
N VAL A 108 17.37 14.84 13.30
CA VAL A 108 18.16 13.88 12.52
C VAL A 108 19.55 14.41 12.22
N LYS A 109 20.56 13.55 12.36
CA LYS A 109 21.94 13.85 11.95
C LYS A 109 22.11 13.60 10.45
N LEU A 110 22.52 14.62 9.72
CA LEU A 110 22.67 14.60 8.26
C LEU A 110 24.10 14.99 7.87
N PRO A 111 24.65 14.45 6.78
CA PRO A 111 25.87 14.96 6.18
C PRO A 111 25.73 16.44 5.80
N CYS A 112 26.85 17.15 5.72
CA CYS A 112 26.83 18.51 5.18
C CYS A 112 26.41 18.49 3.70
N GLY A 113 25.47 19.36 3.33
CA GLY A 113 24.88 19.37 2.00
C GLY A 113 23.58 20.15 1.91
N SER A 114 23.07 20.27 0.69
CA SER A 114 21.77 20.86 0.39
C SER A 114 20.73 19.76 0.29
N TYR A 115 19.57 19.97 0.89
CA TYR A 115 18.52 18.98 1.00
C TYR A 115 17.17 19.62 0.70
N GLU A 116 16.19 18.77 0.43
CA GLU A 116 14.78 19.12 0.41
C GLU A 116 14.02 18.13 1.30
N ALA A 117 13.01 18.63 2.01
CA ALA A 117 12.11 17.84 2.82
C ALA A 117 10.66 17.99 2.35
N GLU A 118 9.96 16.88 2.14
CA GLU A 118 8.50 16.82 2.00
C GLU A 118 7.88 16.40 3.32
N VAL A 119 6.96 17.20 3.85
CA VAL A 119 6.27 16.96 5.12
C VAL A 119 4.76 16.93 4.88
N THR A 120 4.08 15.89 5.38
CA THR A 120 2.64 15.68 5.23
C THR A 120 2.07 14.87 6.40
N CYS A 121 0.74 14.95 6.60
CA CYS A 121 -0.01 14.09 7.52
C CYS A 121 -1.10 13.30 6.76
N GLY A 122 -0.71 12.62 5.67
CA GLY A 122 -1.65 11.85 4.86
C GLY A 122 -2.46 12.65 3.84
N PRO A 123 -3.56 12.08 3.31
CA PRO A 123 -4.32 12.63 2.18
C PRO A 123 -5.23 13.81 2.54
N GLU A 124 -5.74 13.90 3.77
CA GLU A 124 -6.59 15.02 4.22
C GLU A 124 -5.80 16.31 4.52
N TYR A 125 -4.47 16.26 4.47
CA TYR A 125 -3.60 17.40 4.79
C TYR A 125 -2.72 17.81 3.60
N SER A 126 -2.41 19.10 3.56
CA SER A 126 -1.46 19.68 2.62
C SER A 126 -0.07 19.04 2.72
N THR A 127 0.68 19.07 1.63
CA THR A 127 2.09 18.67 1.59
C THR A 127 2.98 19.91 1.51
N ILE A 128 3.98 20.01 2.39
CA ILE A 128 4.91 21.15 2.44
C ILE A 128 6.31 20.70 2.02
N PHE A 129 6.90 21.40 1.06
CA PHE A 129 8.28 21.19 0.61
C PHE A 129 9.17 22.28 1.19
N VAL A 130 10.26 21.89 1.86
CA VAL A 130 11.20 22.81 2.51
C VAL A 130 12.63 22.53 2.05
N PRO A 131 13.25 23.40 1.24
CA PRO A 131 14.67 23.33 0.97
C PRO A 131 15.47 23.80 2.19
N PHE A 132 16.58 23.14 2.49
CA PHE A 132 17.46 23.51 3.60
C PHE A 132 18.92 23.09 3.36
N GLU A 133 19.82 23.62 4.18
CA GLU A 133 21.25 23.31 4.12
C GLU A 133 21.75 22.82 5.48
N ILE A 134 22.63 21.83 5.45
CA ILE A 134 23.31 21.29 6.62
C ILE A 134 24.77 21.69 6.56
N THR A 135 25.22 22.36 7.62
CA THR A 135 26.62 22.76 7.78
C THR A 135 27.22 22.10 9.02
N LYS A 136 28.54 21.95 9.02
CA LYS A 136 29.28 21.15 10.01
C LYS A 136 29.02 21.65 11.42
N ASP A 137 28.69 20.71 12.32
CA ASP A 137 28.51 20.94 13.76
C ASP A 137 27.45 22.02 14.08
N THR A 138 26.51 22.27 13.16
CA THR A 138 25.39 23.21 13.34
C THR A 138 24.05 22.50 13.46
N VAL A 139 23.06 23.22 14.00
CA VAL A 139 21.65 22.82 14.01
C VAL A 139 20.87 23.70 13.05
N THR A 140 20.34 23.12 11.98
CA THR A 140 19.41 23.76 11.04
C THR A 140 17.99 23.42 11.46
N THR A 141 17.15 24.43 11.72
CA THR A 141 15.73 24.22 12.07
C THR A 141 14.83 24.57 10.88
N ILE A 142 13.98 23.63 10.48
CA ILE A 142 12.92 23.81 9.49
C ILE A 142 11.54 23.75 10.16
N LYS A 143 10.56 24.42 9.58
CA LYS A 143 9.16 24.41 10.05
C LYS A 143 8.25 24.00 8.90
N ALA A 144 7.30 23.13 9.18
CA ALA A 144 6.25 22.73 8.25
C ALA A 144 4.89 22.97 8.89
N ARG A 145 4.14 23.93 8.34
CA ARG A 145 2.79 24.26 8.78
C ARG A 145 1.79 23.61 7.82
N LEU A 146 1.17 22.52 8.25
CA LEU A 146 0.19 21.77 7.48
C LEU A 146 -1.21 22.40 7.67
N ALA A 147 -1.98 22.44 6.59
CA ALA A 147 -3.40 22.74 6.61
C ALA A 147 -4.19 21.45 6.34
N ARG A 148 -5.31 21.29 7.03
CA ARG A 148 -6.33 20.30 6.67
C ARG A 148 -7.09 20.83 5.45
N ILE A 149 -7.08 20.05 4.37
CA ILE A 149 -7.62 20.42 3.04
C ILE A 149 -8.75 19.49 2.58
N ALA A 150 -8.99 18.39 3.30
CA ALA A 150 -10.20 17.59 3.21
C ALA A 150 -10.70 17.27 4.62
N HIS A 151 -12.00 16.95 4.71
CA HIS A 151 -12.72 16.88 5.98
C HIS A 151 -13.62 15.64 6.06
N LEU A 152 -13.21 14.53 5.45
CA LEU A 152 -13.99 13.27 5.48
C LEU A 152 -14.19 12.80 6.92
N THR A 153 -13.17 12.99 7.77
CA THR A 153 -13.25 12.73 9.20
C THR A 153 -14.41 13.50 9.88
N ASP A 154 -14.61 14.78 9.52
CA ASP A 154 -15.69 15.62 10.07
C ASP A 154 -17.08 15.17 9.58
N HIS A 155 -17.11 14.35 8.53
CA HIS A 155 -18.31 13.76 7.92
C HIS A 155 -18.51 12.29 8.26
N GLY A 156 -17.91 11.81 9.35
CA GLY A 156 -18.18 10.49 9.91
C GLY A 156 -17.36 9.34 9.31
N TRP A 157 -16.41 9.65 8.43
CA TRP A 157 -15.41 8.68 7.97
C TRP A 157 -14.25 8.59 8.96
N THR A 158 -13.53 7.49 8.95
CA THR A 158 -12.34 7.30 9.76
C THR A 158 -11.31 6.55 8.94
N ALA A 159 -10.09 7.06 8.87
CA ALA A 159 -8.99 6.44 8.11
C ALA A 159 -8.20 5.44 8.97
N GLY A 160 -7.79 4.30 8.40
CA GLY A 160 -6.94 3.34 9.11
C GLY A 160 -6.36 2.21 8.25
N ASP A 161 -5.34 1.58 8.81
CA ASP A 161 -4.57 0.49 8.19
C ASP A 161 -4.89 -0.84 8.89
N LEU A 162 -5.29 -1.85 8.12
CA LEU A 162 -5.75 -3.12 8.66
C LEU A 162 -4.66 -4.20 8.74
N HIS A 163 -3.47 -3.98 8.19
CA HIS A 163 -2.45 -5.01 8.11
C HIS A 163 -1.06 -4.41 8.34
N HIS A 164 -0.45 -4.72 9.48
CA HIS A 164 0.87 -4.20 9.83
C HIS A 164 1.55 -5.12 10.85
N HIS A 165 2.88 -5.14 10.86
CA HIS A 165 3.68 -5.95 11.78
C HIS A 165 4.57 -5.09 12.69
N SER A 166 4.94 -5.67 13.82
CA SER A 166 5.88 -5.11 14.79
C SER A 166 6.98 -6.12 15.10
N ILE A 167 7.82 -5.79 16.08
CA ILE A 167 8.89 -6.65 16.58
C ILE A 167 8.39 -8.03 17.01
N TYR A 168 7.11 -8.20 17.32
CA TYR A 168 6.53 -9.50 17.70
C TYR A 168 6.37 -10.48 16.52
N SER A 169 6.45 -10.02 15.26
CA SER A 169 6.65 -10.88 14.09
C SER A 169 8.09 -11.38 13.93
N SER A 170 9.04 -10.90 14.74
CA SER A 170 10.45 -11.23 14.54
C SER A 170 10.86 -12.60 15.08
N PRO A 171 12.00 -13.17 14.60
CA PRO A 171 12.57 -14.40 15.15
C PRO A 171 12.85 -14.34 16.66
N ALA A 172 13.00 -13.15 17.25
CA ALA A 172 13.17 -13.01 18.69
C ALA A 172 11.91 -13.42 19.49
N TYR A 173 10.74 -13.38 18.86
CA TYR A 173 9.43 -13.70 19.45
C TYR A 173 8.75 -14.91 18.79
N GLY A 174 9.49 -15.66 17.98
CA GLY A 174 9.01 -16.89 17.33
C GLY A 174 8.33 -16.68 15.98
N GLY A 175 8.33 -15.45 15.44
CA GLY A 175 7.95 -15.19 14.05
C GLY A 175 9.13 -15.36 13.08
N THR A 176 8.97 -14.94 11.83
CA THR A 176 9.93 -15.17 10.75
C THR A 176 10.51 -13.90 10.14
N ASP A 177 10.01 -12.74 10.53
CA ASP A 177 10.19 -11.53 9.72
C ASP A 177 11.21 -10.58 10.33
N PRO A 178 11.98 -9.84 9.51
CA PRO A 178 13.06 -8.99 10.01
C PRO A 178 12.55 -7.64 10.54
N VAL A 179 11.52 -7.65 11.39
CA VAL A 179 10.89 -6.46 11.98
C VAL A 179 11.55 -6.11 13.31
N ILE A 180 11.75 -4.82 13.58
CA ILE A 180 12.41 -4.34 14.81
C ILE A 180 11.60 -3.27 15.55
N GLU A 181 10.55 -2.76 14.91
CA GLU A 181 9.76 -1.64 15.37
C GLU A 181 8.77 -2.06 16.45
N THR A 182 8.70 -1.28 17.53
CA THR A 182 7.75 -1.50 18.62
C THR A 182 6.31 -1.10 18.21
N PRO A 183 5.27 -1.65 18.86
CA PRO A 183 3.88 -1.20 18.65
C PRO A 183 3.67 0.31 18.77
N ASP A 184 4.37 1.00 19.68
CA ASP A 184 4.33 2.48 19.80
C ASP A 184 4.87 3.18 18.54
N GLN A 185 6.01 2.73 18.01
CA GLN A 185 6.59 3.26 16.77
C GLN A 185 5.67 2.98 15.58
N VAL A 186 5.03 1.81 15.54
CA VAL A 186 4.04 1.47 14.50
C VAL A 186 2.83 2.41 14.59
N CYS A 187 2.22 2.58 15.76
CA CYS A 187 1.09 3.50 15.96
C CYS A 187 1.44 4.92 15.51
N ARG A 188 2.62 5.42 15.90
CA ARG A 188 3.08 6.75 15.52
C ARG A 188 3.27 6.88 14.00
N SER A 189 3.76 5.83 13.34
CA SER A 189 3.90 5.82 11.89
C SER A 189 2.55 5.90 11.16
N MET A 190 1.53 5.19 11.64
CA MET A 190 0.16 5.30 11.13
C MET A 190 -0.41 6.71 11.36
N LYS A 191 -0.29 7.25 12.58
CA LYS A 191 -0.72 8.63 12.92
C LYS A 191 -0.03 9.68 12.04
N SER A 192 1.22 9.46 11.66
CA SER A 192 1.99 10.36 10.78
C SER A 192 1.40 10.55 9.38
N LEU A 193 0.46 9.67 9.00
CA LEU A 193 -0.27 9.72 7.75
C LEU A 193 -1.78 9.94 7.97
N GLY A 194 -2.16 10.47 9.14
CA GLY A 194 -3.53 10.84 9.44
C GLY A 194 -4.44 9.66 9.80
N MET A 195 -3.90 8.46 10.02
CA MET A 195 -4.70 7.31 10.44
C MET A 195 -5.21 7.48 11.87
N GLN A 196 -6.48 7.18 12.08
CA GLN A 196 -7.18 7.27 13.36
C GLN A 196 -7.48 5.90 13.96
N PHE A 197 -7.32 4.83 13.19
CA PHE A 197 -7.33 3.46 13.69
C PHE A 197 -6.27 2.62 12.99
N GLY A 198 -5.94 1.48 13.57
CA GLY A 198 -5.13 0.49 12.90
C GLY A 198 -5.19 -0.88 13.55
N ALA A 199 -4.96 -1.90 12.76
CA ALA A 199 -4.80 -3.27 13.22
C ALA A 199 -3.32 -3.67 13.19
N LEU A 200 -2.85 -4.25 14.30
CA LEU A 200 -1.49 -4.78 14.39
C LEU A 200 -1.56 -6.30 14.42
N SER A 201 -1.10 -6.93 13.34
CA SER A 201 -1.37 -8.31 12.98
C SER A 201 -0.10 -9.15 12.94
N ASP A 202 0.62 -9.18 14.06
CA ASP A 202 1.87 -9.93 14.17
C ASP A 202 1.69 -11.42 13.84
N HIS A 203 2.74 -12.01 13.28
CA HIS A 203 2.71 -13.38 12.78
C HIS A 203 2.68 -14.41 13.92
N HIS A 204 1.73 -15.34 13.84
CA HIS A 204 1.64 -16.56 14.66
C HIS A 204 1.41 -16.38 16.18
N ASN A 205 1.34 -15.17 16.70
CA ASN A 205 1.18 -14.91 18.13
C ASN A 205 0.34 -13.66 18.41
N VAL A 206 -0.04 -13.47 19.67
CA VAL A 206 -0.86 -12.34 20.16
C VAL A 206 -0.12 -11.52 21.22
N LEU A 207 1.22 -11.61 21.27
CA LEU A 207 2.04 -10.96 22.31
C LEU A 207 1.93 -9.43 22.29
N ASN A 208 1.55 -8.88 21.15
CA ASN A 208 1.36 -7.45 20.93
C ASN A 208 0.06 -6.88 21.52
N HIS A 209 -0.97 -7.71 21.80
CA HIS A 209 -2.33 -7.23 22.08
C HIS A 209 -2.39 -6.23 23.23
N GLU A 210 -1.77 -6.55 24.36
CA GLU A 210 -1.79 -5.68 25.54
C GLU A 210 -1.08 -4.34 25.26
N GLU A 211 0.06 -4.36 24.56
CA GLU A 211 0.81 -3.16 24.22
C GLU A 211 0.09 -2.30 23.16
N TRP A 212 -0.55 -2.95 22.18
CA TRP A 212 -1.32 -2.31 21.13
C TRP A 212 -2.58 -1.63 21.67
N GLN A 213 -3.33 -2.31 22.56
CA GLN A 213 -4.53 -1.73 23.19
C GLN A 213 -4.23 -0.47 24.01
N ARG A 214 -3.00 -0.31 24.51
CA ARG A 214 -2.57 0.91 25.22
C ARG A 214 -2.34 2.10 24.31
N GLN A 215 -2.27 1.92 22.99
CA GLN A 215 -2.10 2.99 22.00
C GLN A 215 -3.40 3.79 21.76
N ASN A 216 -4.28 3.90 22.77
CA ASN A 216 -5.64 4.43 22.65
C ASN A 216 -5.75 5.97 22.77
N ASN A 217 -4.64 6.69 22.59
CA ASN A 217 -4.60 8.15 22.68
C ASN A 217 -4.82 8.78 21.30
N ASN A 218 -6.04 9.27 21.05
CA ASN A 218 -6.50 9.79 19.74
C ASN A 218 -6.26 8.80 18.59
N PHE A 219 -6.32 7.50 18.90
CA PHE A 219 -6.13 6.40 17.98
C PHE A 219 -6.92 5.20 18.46
N THR A 220 -7.50 4.43 17.55
CA THR A 220 -8.31 3.25 17.85
C THR A 220 -7.51 1.98 17.52
N PRO A 221 -6.89 1.32 18.51
CA PRO A 221 -6.19 0.07 18.27
C PRO A 221 -7.17 -1.09 18.08
N ILE A 222 -7.08 -1.75 16.93
CA ILE A 222 -7.75 -3.01 16.64
C ILE A 222 -6.74 -4.14 16.89
N ILE A 223 -7.01 -5.01 17.86
CA ILE A 223 -6.18 -6.20 18.06
C ILE A 223 -6.33 -7.15 16.87
N SER A 224 -5.23 -7.72 16.41
CA SER A 224 -5.22 -8.57 15.24
C SER A 224 -4.07 -9.58 15.28
N LYS A 225 -4.20 -10.61 14.47
CA LYS A 225 -3.17 -11.61 14.22
C LYS A 225 -3.23 -12.02 12.76
N GLU A 226 -2.08 -12.09 12.10
CA GLU A 226 -1.99 -12.77 10.81
C GLU A 226 -1.68 -14.26 11.04
N ILE A 227 -2.67 -15.10 10.73
CA ILE A 227 -2.57 -16.54 10.84
C ILE A 227 -2.01 -17.06 9.51
N SER A 228 -0.73 -17.39 9.50
CA SER A 228 -0.12 -18.05 8.36
C SER A 228 -0.53 -19.51 8.31
N THR A 229 -1.12 -19.90 7.19
CA THR A 229 -1.38 -21.31 6.88
C THR A 229 -0.38 -21.78 5.82
N SER A 230 -0.51 -23.02 5.36
CA SER A 230 0.26 -23.52 4.20
C SER A 230 -0.47 -23.34 2.86
N ASN A 231 -1.59 -22.61 2.83
CA ASN A 231 -2.52 -22.49 1.70
C ASN A 231 -3.25 -21.12 1.67
N GLY A 232 -2.67 -20.08 2.26
CA GLY A 232 -3.33 -18.78 2.43
C GLY A 232 -3.04 -18.15 3.79
N HIS A 233 -3.00 -16.83 3.87
CA HIS A 233 -3.05 -16.12 5.15
C HIS A 233 -4.49 -15.76 5.51
N VAL A 234 -4.78 -15.77 6.81
CA VAL A 234 -6.05 -15.31 7.37
C VAL A 234 -5.78 -14.22 8.39
N LEU A 235 -6.39 -13.05 8.19
CA LEU A 235 -6.36 -12.02 9.22
C LEU A 235 -7.48 -12.30 10.22
N GLN A 236 -7.10 -12.42 11.48
CA GLN A 236 -8.01 -12.36 12.60
C GLN A 236 -8.10 -10.90 13.05
N LEU A 237 -9.27 -10.28 12.93
CA LEU A 237 -9.50 -8.92 13.41
C LEU A 237 -10.44 -8.92 14.62
N GLY A 238 -10.06 -8.21 15.68
CA GLY A 238 -10.92 -7.95 16.84
C GLY A 238 -11.06 -9.09 17.84
N VAL A 239 -10.20 -10.11 17.78
CA VAL A 239 -10.23 -11.27 18.69
C VAL A 239 -8.98 -11.29 19.53
N ASP A 240 -9.16 -11.36 20.86
CA ASP A 240 -8.06 -11.37 21.83
C ASP A 240 -7.40 -12.74 21.99
N ASP A 241 -8.17 -13.80 21.80
CA ASP A 241 -7.67 -15.16 21.88
C ASP A 241 -6.69 -15.49 20.74
N ASP A 242 -5.70 -16.32 21.08
CA ASP A 242 -4.79 -16.90 20.10
C ASP A 242 -5.49 -18.03 19.31
N VAL A 243 -6.14 -17.70 18.19
CA VAL A 243 -6.70 -18.72 17.28
C VAL A 243 -5.55 -19.33 16.48
N ILE A 244 -5.40 -20.65 16.60
CA ILE A 244 -4.31 -21.41 15.98
C ILE A 244 -4.87 -22.24 14.82
N TYR A 245 -4.25 -22.13 13.65
CA TYR A 245 -4.47 -23.06 12.53
C TYR A 245 -3.61 -24.30 12.73
N GLU A 246 -4.24 -25.46 12.94
CA GLU A 246 -3.51 -26.71 13.15
C GLU A 246 -3.13 -27.30 11.79
N ILE A 247 -1.92 -27.00 11.29
CA ILE A 247 -1.47 -27.46 9.97
C ILE A 247 -1.54 -29.00 9.90
N PRO A 248 -2.43 -29.59 9.08
CA PRO A 248 -2.52 -31.03 8.93
C PRO A 248 -1.23 -31.60 8.35
N ASN A 249 -0.75 -32.70 8.96
CA ASN A 249 0.57 -33.27 8.72
C ASN A 249 0.51 -34.76 8.34
N GLY A 250 1.51 -35.24 7.59
CA GLY A 250 1.63 -36.65 7.21
C GLY A 250 0.40 -37.16 6.44
N LYS A 251 -0.19 -38.27 6.90
CA LYS A 251 -1.38 -38.86 6.27
C LYS A 251 -2.66 -38.02 6.44
N GLU A 252 -2.70 -37.16 7.45
CA GLU A 252 -3.83 -36.25 7.72
C GLU A 252 -3.80 -35.00 6.82
N ARG A 253 -2.73 -34.80 6.03
CA ARG A 253 -2.62 -33.67 5.12
C ARG A 253 -3.43 -33.90 3.83
N THR A 254 -4.74 -34.03 3.97
CA THR A 254 -5.70 -34.14 2.88
C THR A 254 -6.28 -32.77 2.54
N THR A 255 -6.77 -32.60 1.31
CA THR A 255 -7.50 -31.39 0.89
C THR A 255 -8.70 -31.12 1.80
N GLU A 256 -9.42 -32.17 2.21
CA GLU A 256 -10.56 -32.08 3.12
C GLU A 256 -10.16 -31.53 4.49
N ASN A 257 -9.10 -32.06 5.11
CA ASN A 257 -8.65 -31.59 6.43
C ASN A 257 -8.14 -30.15 6.37
N LEU A 258 -7.42 -29.78 5.31
CA LEU A 258 -6.95 -28.40 5.11
C LEU A 258 -8.13 -27.41 5.03
N ARG A 259 -9.18 -27.77 4.29
CA ARG A 259 -10.41 -26.97 4.16
C ARG A 259 -11.17 -26.88 5.49
N ASN A 260 -11.32 -28.01 6.19
CA ASN A 260 -11.99 -28.05 7.48
C ASN A 260 -11.28 -27.18 8.53
N GLU A 261 -9.94 -27.11 8.50
CA GLU A 261 -9.20 -26.22 9.40
C GLU A 261 -9.45 -24.74 9.11
N PHE A 262 -9.53 -24.32 7.84
CA PHE A 262 -9.94 -22.96 7.49
C PHE A 262 -11.35 -22.64 8.01
N ILE A 263 -12.30 -23.54 7.78
CA ILE A 263 -13.68 -23.41 8.28
C ILE A 263 -13.69 -23.29 9.81
N ARG A 264 -12.90 -24.13 10.50
CA ARG A 264 -12.81 -24.14 11.97
C ARG A 264 -12.29 -22.79 12.50
N ILE A 265 -11.15 -22.30 12.01
CA ILE A 265 -10.57 -21.05 12.52
C ILE A 265 -11.47 -19.84 12.22
N CYS A 266 -12.09 -19.77 11.03
CA CYS A 266 -12.98 -18.67 10.69
C CYS A 266 -14.25 -18.68 11.55
N ASN A 267 -14.78 -19.88 11.84
CA ASN A 267 -15.90 -20.02 12.77
C ASN A 267 -15.53 -19.66 14.21
N GLU A 268 -14.30 -19.96 14.64
CA GLU A 268 -13.82 -19.57 15.96
C GLU A 268 -13.70 -18.04 16.09
N ILE A 269 -13.12 -17.38 15.08
CA ILE A 269 -13.01 -15.91 15.01
C ILE A 269 -14.41 -15.28 15.12
N ARG A 270 -15.38 -15.74 14.32
CA ARG A 270 -16.76 -15.22 14.35
C ARG A 270 -17.48 -15.42 15.68
N LYS A 271 -17.28 -16.57 16.33
CA LYS A 271 -17.90 -16.86 17.64
C LYS A 271 -17.44 -15.90 18.74
N LYS A 272 -16.33 -15.19 18.52
CA LYS A 272 -15.74 -14.20 19.40
C LYS A 272 -15.98 -12.78 18.88
N ASP A 273 -17.00 -12.60 18.04
CA ASP A 273 -17.38 -11.34 17.38
C ASP A 273 -16.28 -10.72 16.50
N GLY A 274 -15.27 -11.51 16.14
CA GLY A 274 -14.20 -11.11 15.24
C GLY A 274 -14.58 -11.15 13.76
N LEU A 275 -13.68 -10.63 12.93
CA LEU A 275 -13.81 -10.61 11.47
C LEU A 275 -12.68 -11.43 10.83
N PRO A 276 -12.98 -12.57 10.18
CA PRO A 276 -12.01 -13.32 9.40
C PRO A 276 -11.86 -12.74 7.98
N GLN A 277 -10.64 -12.33 7.62
CA GLN A 277 -10.31 -11.81 6.30
C GLN A 277 -9.40 -12.78 5.54
N VAL A 278 -9.58 -12.89 4.22
CA VAL A 278 -8.55 -13.50 3.36
C VAL A 278 -7.51 -12.44 2.99
N ASN A 279 -6.25 -12.70 3.34
CA ASN A 279 -5.13 -11.79 3.07
C ASN A 279 -4.47 -12.09 1.73
N HIS A 280 -4.00 -11.03 1.06
CA HIS A 280 -3.25 -11.02 -0.21
C HIS A 280 -3.42 -12.29 -1.06
N PRO A 281 -4.66 -12.59 -1.53
CA PRO A 281 -5.05 -13.94 -1.96
C PRO A 281 -4.31 -14.43 -3.21
N PHE A 282 -3.62 -13.55 -3.91
CA PHE A 282 -2.87 -13.83 -5.13
C PHE A 282 -1.36 -13.66 -4.96
N ASP A 283 -0.84 -13.61 -3.73
CA ASP A 283 0.60 -13.56 -3.48
C ASP A 283 1.36 -14.62 -4.30
N VAL A 284 2.62 -14.34 -4.60
CA VAL A 284 3.45 -15.19 -5.45
C VAL A 284 3.75 -16.53 -4.78
N SER A 285 3.85 -16.54 -3.45
CA SER A 285 4.22 -17.73 -2.70
C SER A 285 3.02 -18.65 -2.50
N PHE A 286 3.25 -19.95 -2.72
CA PHE A 286 2.19 -20.96 -2.60
C PHE A 286 1.63 -21.07 -1.18
N SER A 287 2.45 -20.81 -0.16
CA SER A 287 2.04 -20.94 1.24
C SER A 287 1.17 -19.78 1.72
N THR A 288 1.40 -18.58 1.17
CA THR A 288 0.77 -17.32 1.59
C THR A 288 -0.46 -16.98 0.76
N ARG A 289 -0.46 -17.32 -0.53
CA ARG A 289 -1.61 -17.11 -1.42
C ARG A 289 -2.77 -18.03 -1.10
N TYR A 290 -3.98 -17.55 -1.29
CA TYR A 290 -5.18 -18.37 -1.08
C TYR A 290 -5.25 -19.49 -2.12
N ASN A 291 -5.45 -20.73 -1.65
CA ASN A 291 -5.46 -21.88 -2.54
C ASN A 291 -6.63 -21.79 -3.55
N SER A 292 -6.30 -21.88 -4.84
CA SER A 292 -7.27 -21.74 -5.94
C SER A 292 -8.38 -22.80 -5.94
N GLU A 293 -8.16 -23.94 -5.29
CA GLU A 293 -9.18 -25.00 -5.15
C GLU A 293 -10.23 -24.66 -4.08
N PHE A 294 -10.04 -23.58 -3.30
CA PHE A 294 -10.84 -23.24 -2.12
C PHE A 294 -11.77 -22.02 -2.33
N TRP A 295 -11.83 -21.47 -3.54
CA TRP A 295 -12.71 -20.33 -3.85
C TRP A 295 -14.21 -20.64 -3.72
N ASP A 296 -14.59 -21.91 -3.72
CA ASP A 296 -15.96 -22.35 -3.46
C ASP A 296 -16.39 -22.12 -2.00
N MET A 297 -15.45 -22.05 -1.06
CA MET A 297 -15.71 -21.78 0.36
C MET A 297 -15.36 -20.36 0.79
N VAL A 298 -15.15 -19.42 -0.13
CA VAL A 298 -14.70 -18.04 0.18
C VAL A 298 -15.60 -17.29 1.19
N GLU A 299 -16.88 -17.64 1.29
CA GLU A 299 -17.82 -17.04 2.27
C GLU A 299 -17.57 -17.48 3.72
N ILE A 300 -16.55 -18.30 3.98
CA ILE A 300 -16.00 -18.46 5.34
C ILE A 300 -15.25 -17.20 5.81
N PHE A 301 -14.93 -16.27 4.90
CA PHE A 301 -14.40 -14.95 5.21
C PHE A 301 -15.50 -13.90 5.11
N GLU A 302 -15.28 -12.74 5.72
CA GLU A 302 -16.18 -11.58 5.69
C GLU A 302 -15.59 -10.41 4.88
N SER A 303 -14.26 -10.35 4.77
CA SER A 303 -13.55 -9.38 3.92
C SER A 303 -12.41 -10.04 3.12
N ILE A 304 -11.94 -9.31 2.12
CA ILE A 304 -10.84 -9.69 1.23
C ILE A 304 -9.87 -8.51 1.08
N GLU A 305 -8.57 -8.77 1.29
CA GLU A 305 -7.53 -7.79 0.99
C GLU A 305 -7.28 -7.78 -0.52
N ILE A 306 -7.90 -6.84 -1.24
CA ILE A 306 -7.74 -6.72 -2.69
C ILE A 306 -6.50 -5.91 -3.08
N TRP A 307 -5.92 -5.22 -2.10
CA TRP A 307 -4.73 -4.40 -2.27
C TRP A 307 -3.82 -4.54 -1.06
N ASN A 308 -2.72 -5.24 -1.25
CA ASN A 308 -1.64 -5.37 -0.28
C ASN A 308 -0.50 -4.39 -0.60
N GLY A 309 0.03 -3.72 0.43
CA GLY A 309 0.99 -2.61 0.29
C GLY A 309 2.41 -3.01 -0.03
N ALA A 310 2.76 -4.30 0.02
CA ALA A 310 4.06 -4.81 -0.39
C ALA A 310 4.22 -4.94 -1.92
N THR A 311 3.15 -4.68 -2.69
CA THR A 311 3.17 -4.75 -4.17
C THR A 311 2.39 -3.56 -4.78
N PRO A 312 2.84 -2.97 -5.89
CA PRO A 312 2.08 -1.93 -6.61
C PRO A 312 0.72 -2.45 -7.12
N PHE A 313 -0.28 -1.57 -7.17
CA PHE A 313 -1.54 -1.88 -7.84
C PHE A 313 -1.44 -1.47 -9.32
N ALA A 314 -1.14 -2.44 -10.18
CA ALA A 314 -1.06 -2.22 -11.61
C ALA A 314 -1.56 -3.44 -12.40
N ALA A 315 -1.95 -3.26 -13.67
CA ALA A 315 -2.44 -4.35 -14.51
C ALA A 315 -1.45 -5.55 -14.51
N GLY A 316 -1.93 -6.78 -14.28
CA GLY A 316 -1.10 -7.98 -14.27
C GLY A 316 -0.43 -8.32 -12.92
N THR A 317 -0.35 -7.38 -11.97
CA THR A 317 0.15 -7.62 -10.60
C THR A 317 -0.80 -8.50 -9.78
N ILE A 318 -0.34 -8.99 -8.63
CA ILE A 318 -1.19 -9.76 -7.69
C ILE A 318 -2.43 -8.97 -7.23
N ASN A 319 -2.30 -7.66 -7.01
CA ASN A 319 -3.39 -6.80 -6.54
C ASN A 319 -4.47 -6.65 -7.62
N ALA A 320 -4.10 -6.47 -8.90
CA ALA A 320 -5.07 -6.44 -10.00
C ALA A 320 -5.81 -7.78 -10.17
N LYS A 321 -5.14 -8.92 -9.91
CA LYS A 321 -5.78 -10.24 -9.91
C LYS A 321 -6.78 -10.37 -8.75
N ALA A 322 -6.41 -9.89 -7.56
CA ALA A 322 -7.29 -9.88 -6.39
C ALA A 322 -8.54 -9.03 -6.63
N PHE A 323 -8.37 -7.81 -7.15
CA PHE A 323 -9.49 -6.95 -7.56
C PHE A 323 -10.39 -7.61 -8.59
N LYS A 324 -9.83 -8.15 -9.69
CA LYS A 324 -10.63 -8.85 -10.71
C LYS A 324 -11.40 -10.04 -10.13
N LYS A 325 -10.78 -10.80 -9.22
CA LYS A 325 -11.45 -11.92 -8.55
C LYS A 325 -12.57 -11.44 -7.65
N TRP A 326 -12.36 -10.36 -6.88
CA TRP A 326 -13.40 -9.77 -6.06
C TRP A 326 -14.61 -9.29 -6.90
N LEU A 327 -14.38 -8.64 -8.04
CA LEU A 327 -15.48 -8.29 -8.96
C LEU A 327 -16.23 -9.54 -9.45
N SER A 328 -15.53 -10.64 -9.74
CA SER A 328 -16.17 -11.90 -10.14
C SER A 328 -17.05 -12.47 -9.02
N LEU A 329 -16.64 -12.33 -7.76
CA LEU A 329 -17.42 -12.77 -6.60
C LEU A 329 -18.69 -11.92 -6.44
N LEU A 330 -18.60 -10.62 -6.67
CA LEU A 330 -19.78 -9.74 -6.68
C LEU A 330 -20.77 -10.13 -7.80
N ASP A 331 -20.28 -10.47 -8.99
CA ASP A 331 -21.11 -10.99 -10.09
C ASP A 331 -21.76 -12.34 -9.76
N GLU A 332 -21.10 -13.18 -8.96
CA GLU A 332 -21.65 -14.43 -8.41
C GLU A 332 -22.66 -14.19 -7.26
N GLY A 333 -22.83 -12.95 -6.82
CA GLY A 333 -23.69 -12.58 -5.68
C GLY A 333 -23.04 -12.80 -4.31
N LYS A 334 -21.77 -13.19 -4.25
CA LYS A 334 -21.00 -13.38 -3.02
C LYS A 334 -20.49 -12.04 -2.53
N ARG A 335 -20.70 -11.76 -1.24
CA ARG A 335 -20.44 -10.45 -0.65
C ARG A 335 -19.32 -10.55 0.37
N LEU A 336 -18.14 -10.08 -0.03
CA LEU A 336 -17.02 -9.83 0.86
C LEU A 336 -16.64 -8.37 0.72
N THR A 337 -16.38 -7.71 1.84
CA THR A 337 -15.90 -6.32 1.83
C THR A 337 -14.48 -6.26 1.27
N ALA A 338 -14.27 -5.43 0.26
CA ALA A 338 -12.93 -5.10 -0.20
C ALA A 338 -12.23 -4.25 0.85
N THR A 339 -11.01 -4.65 1.20
CA THR A 339 -10.15 -3.99 2.17
C THR A 339 -8.73 -3.90 1.62
N THR A 340 -7.90 -3.15 2.33
CA THR A 340 -6.48 -3.00 2.05
C THR A 340 -5.67 -3.00 3.33
N GLY A 341 -4.39 -3.30 3.23
CA GLY A 341 -3.45 -3.26 4.35
C GLY A 341 -2.02 -3.06 3.87
N SER A 342 -1.24 -2.27 4.60
CA SER A 342 0.11 -1.93 4.14
C SER A 342 1.06 -3.11 4.17
N ASP A 343 0.82 -4.08 5.07
CA ASP A 343 1.67 -5.26 5.28
C ASP A 343 3.12 -4.85 5.58
N THR A 344 3.26 -3.75 6.32
CA THR A 344 4.56 -3.13 6.52
C THR A 344 5.35 -3.85 7.60
N HIS A 345 6.59 -4.17 7.22
CA HIS A 345 7.60 -4.82 8.05
C HIS A 345 8.79 -3.90 8.41
N ASN A 346 8.74 -2.65 7.94
CA ASN A 346 9.77 -1.64 8.13
C ASN A 346 9.15 -0.25 7.93
N ILE A 347 8.95 0.49 9.02
CA ILE A 347 8.25 1.78 8.98
C ILE A 347 9.00 2.85 8.18
N TYR A 348 10.30 2.67 7.95
CA TYR A 348 11.13 3.62 7.20
C TYR A 348 11.03 3.41 5.67
N GLY A 349 10.52 2.24 5.23
CA GLY A 349 10.39 1.90 3.80
C GLY A 349 11.73 1.95 3.06
N ASP A 350 12.84 1.67 3.76
CA ASP A 350 14.21 1.74 3.23
C ASP A 350 14.75 0.37 2.76
N ASP A 351 13.85 -0.59 2.53
CA ASP A 351 14.18 -1.98 2.18
C ASP A 351 15.05 -2.13 0.94
N TYR A 352 14.91 -1.21 -0.01
CA TYR A 352 15.62 -1.21 -1.28
C TYR A 352 16.75 -0.19 -1.35
N PHE A 353 17.02 0.55 -0.25
CA PHE A 353 18.09 1.53 -0.24
C PHE A 353 19.45 0.88 -0.45
N GLY A 354 20.28 1.53 -1.25
CA GLY A 354 21.54 1.02 -1.75
C GLY A 354 21.41 0.12 -2.97
N MET A 355 20.26 -0.54 -3.18
CA MET A 355 20.01 -1.35 -4.37
C MET A 355 19.48 -0.51 -5.53
N THR A 356 18.59 0.44 -5.24
CA THR A 356 18.08 1.41 -6.23
C THR A 356 19.24 2.21 -6.84
N GLU A 357 20.11 2.76 -6.01
CA GLU A 357 21.29 3.53 -6.45
C GLU A 357 22.33 2.66 -7.16
N TRP A 358 22.45 1.39 -6.73
CA TRP A 358 23.35 0.43 -7.38
C TRP A 358 22.87 0.11 -8.80
N LEU A 359 21.56 -0.08 -8.99
CA LEU A 359 20.99 -0.37 -10.30
C LEU A 359 21.16 0.84 -11.23
N ASP A 360 20.85 2.05 -10.75
CA ASP A 360 21.08 3.29 -11.51
C ASP A 360 22.55 3.44 -11.92
N TRP A 361 23.49 3.22 -10.98
CA TRP A 361 24.92 3.24 -11.26
C TRP A 361 25.31 2.19 -12.31
N LEU A 362 24.87 0.95 -12.14
CA LEU A 362 25.21 -0.16 -13.04
C LEU A 362 24.73 0.15 -14.45
N MET A 363 23.48 0.60 -14.58
CA MET A 363 22.87 0.92 -15.86
C MET A 363 23.50 2.14 -16.52
N ASP A 364 23.87 3.17 -15.75
CA ASP A 364 24.62 4.32 -16.28
C ASP A 364 25.95 3.89 -16.92
N ILE A 365 26.71 3.02 -16.23
CA ILE A 365 27.99 2.51 -16.74
C ILE A 365 27.78 1.62 -17.96
N VAL A 366 26.87 0.64 -17.89
CA VAL A 366 26.61 -0.32 -18.97
C VAL A 366 26.12 0.38 -20.24
N MET A 367 25.26 1.40 -20.11
CA MET A 367 24.73 2.14 -21.26
C MET A 367 25.74 3.11 -21.88
N LYS A 368 26.66 3.68 -21.10
CA LYS A 368 27.70 4.59 -21.61
C LYS A 368 28.92 3.87 -22.18
N HIS A 369 29.21 2.68 -21.67
CA HIS A 369 30.43 1.93 -21.96
C HIS A 369 30.13 0.51 -22.45
N PRO A 370 29.50 0.34 -23.64
CA PRO A 370 29.16 -0.98 -24.17
C PRO A 370 30.40 -1.87 -24.44
N GLU A 371 31.60 -1.29 -24.49
CA GLU A 371 32.87 -2.00 -24.68
C GLU A 371 33.32 -2.84 -23.47
N ILE A 372 32.73 -2.67 -22.28
CA ILE A 372 33.18 -3.34 -21.05
C ILE A 372 32.68 -4.79 -20.94
N TYR A 373 31.69 -5.18 -21.74
CA TYR A 373 31.10 -6.51 -21.74
C TYR A 373 31.21 -7.17 -23.14
N PRO A 374 31.24 -8.50 -23.21
CA PRO A 374 31.41 -9.21 -24.48
C PRO A 374 30.13 -9.16 -25.33
N VAL A 375 30.29 -9.21 -26.66
CA VAL A 375 29.19 -9.09 -27.65
C VAL A 375 28.03 -10.06 -27.41
N GLN A 376 28.30 -11.23 -26.84
CA GLN A 376 27.29 -12.23 -26.49
C GLN A 376 26.27 -11.74 -25.46
N MET A 377 26.60 -10.70 -24.68
CA MET A 377 25.69 -10.10 -23.70
C MET A 377 24.74 -9.07 -24.31
N ASN A 378 24.86 -8.74 -25.60
CA ASN A 378 24.08 -7.67 -26.22
C ASN A 378 22.56 -7.85 -26.07
N GLU A 379 22.04 -9.07 -26.25
CA GLU A 379 20.61 -9.35 -26.13
C GLU A 379 20.14 -9.20 -24.67
N ASN A 380 20.89 -9.76 -23.72
CA ASN A 380 20.62 -9.62 -22.28
C ASN A 380 20.67 -8.14 -21.83
N VAL A 381 21.65 -7.38 -22.30
CA VAL A 381 21.81 -5.95 -21.98
C VAL A 381 20.71 -5.13 -22.65
N ALA A 382 20.27 -5.47 -23.86
CA ALA A 382 19.14 -4.81 -24.51
C ALA A 382 17.85 -5.00 -23.71
N TYR A 383 17.58 -6.23 -23.26
CA TYR A 383 16.44 -6.54 -22.39
C TYR A 383 16.53 -5.80 -21.04
N LEU A 384 17.69 -5.84 -20.38
CA LEU A 384 17.90 -5.12 -19.13
C LEU A 384 17.76 -3.59 -19.29
N THR A 385 18.24 -3.04 -20.41
CA THR A 385 18.09 -1.62 -20.74
C THR A 385 16.62 -1.26 -20.95
N TRP A 386 15.84 -2.14 -21.59
CA TRP A 386 14.40 -1.94 -21.73
C TRP A 386 13.70 -1.94 -20.37
N LEU A 387 13.96 -2.94 -19.50
CA LEU A 387 13.44 -2.99 -18.13
C LEU A 387 13.77 -1.69 -17.36
N TYR A 388 15.02 -1.26 -17.42
CA TYR A 388 15.47 -0.03 -16.75
C TYR A 388 14.80 1.24 -17.29
N LYS A 389 14.52 1.32 -18.59
CA LYS A 389 13.89 2.53 -19.17
C LYS A 389 12.37 2.56 -19.02
N LYS A 390 11.73 1.39 -18.96
CA LYS A 390 10.27 1.27 -19.06
C LYS A 390 9.59 0.87 -17.77
N VAL A 391 10.20 -0.07 -17.03
CA VAL A 391 9.61 -0.64 -15.82
C VAL A 391 10.15 0.08 -14.58
N TRP A 392 11.47 0.28 -14.52
CA TRP A 392 12.13 0.83 -13.35
C TRP A 392 11.60 2.19 -12.87
N PRO A 393 11.28 3.18 -13.74
CA PRO A 393 10.79 4.47 -13.26
C PRO A 393 9.46 4.37 -12.49
N ARG A 394 8.55 3.47 -12.91
CA ARG A 394 7.28 3.23 -12.22
C ARG A 394 7.50 2.53 -10.89
N LEU A 395 8.34 1.50 -10.89
CA LEU A 395 8.67 0.78 -9.66
C LEU A 395 9.40 1.67 -8.66
N LEU A 396 10.37 2.48 -9.10
CA LEU A 396 11.08 3.42 -8.26
C LEU A 396 10.13 4.45 -7.65
N SER A 397 9.22 5.02 -8.46
CA SER A 397 8.17 5.92 -7.98
C SER A 397 7.32 5.28 -6.88
N TRP A 398 6.93 4.01 -7.04
CA TRP A 398 6.23 3.26 -6.00
C TRP A 398 7.10 3.01 -4.75
N VAL A 399 8.37 2.61 -4.91
CA VAL A 399 9.30 2.43 -3.78
C VAL A 399 9.46 3.73 -3.00
N GLU A 400 9.51 4.88 -3.67
CA GLU A 400 9.67 6.22 -3.09
C GLU A 400 8.40 6.75 -2.41
N GLN A 401 7.21 6.39 -2.93
CA GLN A 401 5.95 7.00 -2.50
C GLN A 401 5.08 6.08 -1.64
N SER A 402 5.11 4.77 -1.87
CA SER A 402 4.03 3.85 -1.47
C SER A 402 4.49 2.64 -0.65
N ASN A 403 5.77 2.25 -0.67
CA ASN A 403 6.29 1.14 0.14
C ASN A 403 6.59 1.55 1.60
N THR A 404 5.58 1.95 2.37
CA THR A 404 5.71 2.40 3.77
C THR A 404 4.34 2.32 4.48
N PRO A 405 4.25 2.38 5.82
CA PRO A 405 2.98 2.18 6.54
C PRO A 405 1.88 3.10 6.02
N SER A 406 0.65 2.60 5.99
CA SER A 406 -0.58 3.41 5.76
C SER A 406 -0.62 4.29 4.50
N THR A 407 0.32 4.13 3.56
CA THR A 407 0.23 4.77 2.23
C THR A 407 -0.99 4.30 1.51
N ILE A 408 -1.31 3.01 1.64
CA ILE A 408 -2.60 2.45 1.31
C ILE A 408 -3.38 2.24 2.61
N HIS A 409 -4.65 2.62 2.62
CA HIS A 409 -5.46 2.61 3.83
C HIS A 409 -6.95 2.53 3.47
N ASN A 410 -7.73 2.24 4.49
CA ASN A 410 -9.18 2.14 4.43
C ASN A 410 -9.78 3.43 5.00
N TYR A 411 -10.81 3.95 4.36
CA TYR A 411 -11.75 4.87 4.98
C TYR A 411 -13.02 4.09 5.31
N VAL A 412 -13.40 4.10 6.58
CA VAL A 412 -14.57 3.39 7.10
C VAL A 412 -15.57 4.42 7.61
N TYR A 413 -16.81 4.35 7.17
CA TYR A 413 -17.88 5.21 7.64
C TYR A 413 -18.47 4.65 8.93
N THR A 414 -18.21 5.33 10.05
CA THR A 414 -18.68 4.93 11.38
C THR A 414 -19.63 5.94 12.00
N ASN A 415 -19.98 6.99 11.24
CA ASN A 415 -20.77 8.12 11.73
C ASN A 415 -20.17 8.74 13.01
N GLY A 416 -18.83 8.87 13.03
CA GLY A 416 -18.07 9.47 14.14
C GLY A 416 -17.84 8.55 15.34
N LYS A 417 -18.26 7.27 15.27
CA LYS A 417 -17.93 6.29 16.31
C LYS A 417 -16.52 5.74 16.11
N SER A 418 -15.74 5.68 17.19
CA SER A 418 -14.32 5.28 17.15
C SER A 418 -14.03 4.03 17.96
N GLN A 419 -15.02 3.19 18.28
CA GLN A 419 -14.75 1.95 19.00
C GLN A 419 -14.35 0.84 18.02
N PRO A 420 -13.41 -0.06 18.38
CA PRO A 420 -12.95 -1.14 17.48
C PRO A 420 -14.10 -1.93 16.86
N GLN A 421 -15.11 -2.30 17.67
CA GLN A 421 -16.26 -3.07 17.20
C GLN A 421 -17.17 -2.31 16.23
N GLU A 422 -17.25 -0.98 16.33
CA GLU A 422 -18.02 -0.15 15.39
C GLU A 422 -17.31 -0.06 14.04
N ILE A 423 -15.97 0.03 14.04
CA ILE A 423 -15.15 -0.02 12.82
C ILE A 423 -15.28 -1.39 12.16
N LEU A 424 -15.15 -2.49 12.92
CA LEU A 424 -15.28 -3.85 12.38
C LEU A 424 -16.69 -4.13 11.86
N GLN A 425 -17.73 -3.60 12.51
CA GLN A 425 -19.10 -3.71 12.02
C GLN A 425 -19.29 -2.96 10.70
N ALA A 426 -18.79 -1.74 10.59
CA ALA A 426 -18.84 -0.97 9.34
C ALA A 426 -18.06 -1.66 8.21
N ILE A 427 -16.92 -2.27 8.50
CA ILE A 427 -16.21 -3.13 7.54
C ILE A 427 -17.07 -4.32 7.14
N ARG A 428 -17.70 -5.03 8.09
CA ARG A 428 -18.59 -6.17 7.81
C ARG A 428 -19.78 -5.78 6.91
N GLU A 429 -20.28 -4.55 7.05
CA GLU A 429 -21.38 -4.00 6.27
C GLU A 429 -20.94 -3.41 4.91
N GLY A 430 -19.63 -3.30 4.66
CA GLY A 430 -19.10 -2.75 3.42
C GLY A 430 -19.13 -1.22 3.34
N HIS A 431 -19.28 -0.54 4.49
CA HIS A 431 -19.31 0.91 4.62
C HIS A 431 -17.91 1.51 4.53
N SER A 432 -17.17 1.21 3.45
CA SER A 432 -15.78 1.62 3.31
C SER A 432 -15.32 1.79 1.87
N PHE A 433 -14.22 2.51 1.69
CA PHE A 433 -13.42 2.51 0.48
C PHE A 433 -11.93 2.39 0.82
N ILE A 434 -11.12 2.01 -0.15
CA ILE A 434 -9.67 1.92 -0.01
C ILE A 434 -8.99 2.97 -0.88
N SER A 435 -7.86 3.50 -0.43
CA SER A 435 -7.16 4.59 -1.12
C SER A 435 -5.67 4.62 -0.81
N ASN A 436 -4.89 5.19 -1.73
CA ASN A 436 -3.55 5.69 -1.46
C ASN A 436 -3.33 7.19 -1.77
N GLY A 437 -4.42 7.94 -1.90
CA GLY A 437 -4.39 9.37 -2.20
C GLY A 437 -5.78 9.97 -2.40
N PRO A 438 -6.52 9.59 -3.46
CA PRO A 438 -7.85 10.13 -3.72
C PRO A 438 -8.86 9.77 -2.64
N LEU A 439 -9.71 10.71 -2.26
CA LEU A 439 -10.83 10.50 -1.36
C LEU A 439 -12.08 10.41 -2.21
N ILE A 440 -12.82 9.30 -2.12
CA ILE A 440 -14.01 9.06 -2.94
C ILE A 440 -15.21 8.74 -2.08
N THR A 441 -16.30 9.50 -2.28
CA THR A 441 -17.60 9.23 -1.67
C THR A 441 -18.65 9.20 -2.76
N ALA A 442 -19.63 8.30 -2.66
CA ALA A 442 -20.72 8.23 -3.60
C ALA A 442 -22.02 7.83 -2.92
N GLU A 443 -23.12 8.30 -3.52
CA GLU A 443 -24.48 7.98 -3.11
C GLU A 443 -25.33 7.68 -4.34
N ILE A 444 -26.21 6.69 -4.20
CA ILE A 444 -27.26 6.41 -5.19
C ILE A 444 -28.59 6.43 -4.45
N ASN A 445 -29.49 7.34 -4.86
CA ASN A 445 -30.75 7.61 -4.15
C ASN A 445 -30.56 7.89 -2.64
N GLY A 446 -29.42 8.49 -2.26
CA GLY A 446 -29.11 8.89 -0.88
C GLY A 446 -28.59 7.77 0.04
N VAL A 447 -28.30 6.59 -0.49
CA VAL A 447 -27.58 5.53 0.25
C VAL A 447 -26.17 5.33 -0.32
N SER A 448 -25.24 4.89 0.52
CA SER A 448 -23.81 4.79 0.18
C SER A 448 -23.29 3.34 0.19
N TYR A 449 -21.97 3.17 0.23
CA TYR A 449 -21.27 1.88 0.11
C TYR A 449 -21.81 0.87 1.11
N GLY A 450 -21.96 -0.39 0.66
CA GLY A 450 -22.51 -1.48 1.47
C GLY A 450 -24.04 -1.53 1.52
N ASP A 451 -24.71 -0.39 1.37
CA ASP A 451 -26.17 -0.30 1.42
C ASP A 451 -26.84 -0.63 0.09
N THR A 452 -28.17 -0.79 0.11
CA THR A 452 -28.98 -1.12 -1.07
C THR A 452 -29.84 0.06 -1.51
N ALA A 453 -29.56 0.59 -2.70
CA ALA A 453 -30.37 1.59 -3.36
C ALA A 453 -31.55 0.94 -4.09
N THR A 454 -32.75 1.48 -3.91
CA THR A 454 -33.93 1.06 -4.68
C THR A 454 -34.03 1.88 -5.95
N LEU A 455 -33.93 1.21 -7.11
CA LEU A 455 -34.01 1.84 -8.43
C LEU A 455 -35.43 1.71 -9.00
N LYS A 456 -35.81 2.67 -9.85
CA LYS A 456 -37.06 2.63 -10.62
C LYS A 456 -36.70 2.60 -12.10
N ASP A 457 -37.21 1.61 -12.85
CA ASP A 457 -36.91 1.46 -14.28
C ASP A 457 -35.39 1.43 -14.58
N ASN A 458 -34.60 0.84 -13.67
CA ASN A 458 -33.12 0.82 -13.67
C ASN A 458 -32.44 2.19 -13.48
N THR A 459 -33.20 3.25 -13.20
CA THR A 459 -32.65 4.60 -13.00
C THR A 459 -32.66 5.04 -11.54
N GLY A 460 -31.74 5.94 -11.21
CA GLY A 460 -31.62 6.57 -9.89
C GLY A 460 -30.79 7.85 -9.93
N LYS A 461 -30.87 8.64 -8.85
CA LYS A 461 -30.03 9.81 -8.63
C LYS A 461 -28.63 9.36 -8.22
N LEU A 462 -27.61 9.85 -8.91
CA LEU A 462 -26.19 9.58 -8.64
C LEU A 462 -25.50 10.83 -8.13
N SER A 463 -24.75 10.70 -7.03
CA SER A 463 -23.79 11.69 -6.54
C SER A 463 -22.45 11.02 -6.34
N VAL A 464 -21.38 11.55 -6.94
CA VAL A 464 -20.00 11.08 -6.71
C VAL A 464 -19.14 12.31 -6.47
N HIS A 465 -18.36 12.27 -5.40
CA HIS A 465 -17.42 13.32 -5.04
C HIS A 465 -16.04 12.71 -4.89
N VAL A 466 -15.07 13.25 -5.62
CA VAL A 466 -13.66 12.87 -5.49
C VAL A 466 -12.83 14.10 -5.19
N PHE A 467 -11.98 14.00 -4.17
CA PHE A 467 -10.90 14.94 -3.92
C PHE A 467 -9.56 14.24 -4.08
N SER A 468 -8.58 14.84 -4.77
CA SER A 468 -7.20 14.34 -4.76
C SER A 468 -6.18 15.46 -4.82
N LYS A 469 -5.06 15.28 -4.10
CA LYS A 469 -3.90 16.20 -4.16
C LYS A 469 -3.18 16.18 -5.51
N LYS A 470 -3.33 15.08 -6.25
CA LYS A 470 -2.76 14.87 -7.59
C LYS A 470 -3.90 14.63 -8.58
N PRO A 471 -3.79 15.07 -9.84
CA PRO A 471 -4.85 14.82 -10.81
C PRO A 471 -5.06 13.31 -10.99
N ILE A 472 -6.31 12.88 -11.14
CA ILE A 472 -6.64 11.53 -11.58
C ILE A 472 -6.76 11.53 -13.12
N ASN A 473 -6.50 10.38 -13.73
CA ASN A 473 -6.63 10.18 -15.17
C ASN A 473 -8.06 9.83 -15.54
N HIS A 474 -8.73 9.04 -14.70
CA HIS A 474 -10.06 8.51 -14.95
C HIS A 474 -10.89 8.41 -13.66
N LEU A 475 -12.20 8.65 -13.78
CA LEU A 475 -13.19 8.24 -12.80
C LEU A 475 -14.10 7.18 -13.41
N TRP A 476 -13.93 5.93 -12.98
CA TRP A 476 -14.67 4.78 -13.49
C TRP A 476 -15.83 4.41 -12.57
N MET A 477 -16.96 4.02 -13.17
CA MET A 477 -18.00 3.24 -12.51
C MET A 477 -17.98 1.82 -13.04
N TYR A 478 -17.90 0.83 -12.16
CA TYR A 478 -17.99 -0.59 -12.48
C TYR A 478 -19.36 -1.12 -12.11
N THR A 479 -19.94 -1.96 -12.97
CA THR A 479 -21.23 -2.65 -12.77
C THR A 479 -21.14 -4.14 -13.15
N GLY A 480 -19.93 -4.68 -13.12
CA GLY A 480 -19.58 -6.06 -13.47
C GLY A 480 -18.08 -6.20 -13.70
N VAL A 481 -17.56 -7.43 -13.68
CA VAL A 481 -16.11 -7.72 -13.77
C VAL A 481 -15.42 -7.10 -15.00
N ASP A 482 -16.09 -7.11 -16.15
CA ASP A 482 -15.60 -6.53 -17.40
C ASP A 482 -16.53 -5.40 -17.90
N LYS A 483 -17.35 -4.82 -17.01
CA LYS A 483 -18.30 -3.73 -17.33
C LYS A 483 -17.94 -2.49 -16.53
N LYS A 484 -17.29 -1.53 -17.19
CA LYS A 484 -17.01 -0.21 -16.63
C LYS A 484 -17.31 0.91 -17.62
N VAL A 485 -17.70 2.07 -17.11
CA VAL A 485 -17.90 3.30 -17.88
C VAL A 485 -17.16 4.45 -17.21
N GLU A 486 -16.62 5.36 -18.01
CA GLU A 486 -16.02 6.60 -17.51
C GLU A 486 -17.14 7.60 -17.23
N ILE A 487 -17.16 8.18 -16.04
CA ILE A 487 -18.27 9.04 -15.60
C ILE A 487 -17.88 10.52 -15.41
N CYS A 488 -16.58 10.84 -15.32
CA CYS A 488 -16.09 12.21 -15.35
C CYS A 488 -14.61 12.28 -15.77
N THR A 489 -14.26 13.33 -16.51
CA THR A 489 -12.89 13.64 -16.95
C THR A 489 -12.47 15.08 -16.61
N GLU A 490 -13.41 15.96 -16.24
CA GLU A 490 -13.13 17.37 -15.98
C GLU A 490 -12.98 17.63 -14.48
N SER A 491 -11.85 18.23 -14.09
CA SER A 491 -11.57 18.60 -12.71
C SER A 491 -11.97 20.05 -12.42
N GLY A 492 -12.58 20.28 -11.26
CA GLY A 492 -12.54 21.58 -10.58
C GLY A 492 -11.21 21.77 -9.83
N SER A 493 -10.74 23.00 -9.70
CA SER A 493 -9.61 23.33 -8.82
C SER A 493 -10.15 23.66 -7.42
N LEU A 494 -9.59 23.01 -6.39
CA LEU A 494 -9.83 23.29 -4.98
C LEU A 494 -8.52 23.69 -4.30
N GLU A 495 -8.61 24.30 -3.12
CA GLU A 495 -7.43 24.58 -2.31
C GLU A 495 -6.68 23.28 -2.00
N GLY A 496 -5.42 23.19 -2.43
CA GLY A 496 -4.57 22.02 -2.19
C GLY A 496 -4.82 20.80 -3.08
N GLY A 497 -5.73 20.85 -4.07
CA GLY A 497 -6.00 19.68 -4.93
C GLY A 497 -7.00 19.89 -6.06
N PHE A 498 -7.54 18.77 -6.53
CA PHE A 498 -8.47 18.63 -7.64
C PHE A 498 -9.77 17.99 -7.14
N ALA A 499 -10.91 18.55 -7.56
CA ALA A 499 -12.24 18.00 -7.31
C ALA A 499 -12.83 17.39 -8.58
N TYR A 500 -13.51 16.27 -8.45
CA TYR A 500 -14.29 15.66 -9.53
C TYR A 500 -15.66 15.31 -8.98
N ASP A 501 -16.64 16.19 -9.24
CA ASP A 501 -17.99 16.09 -8.73
C ASP A 501 -18.96 15.72 -9.85
N ILE A 502 -19.79 14.72 -9.61
CA ILE A 502 -20.87 14.30 -10.50
C ILE A 502 -22.15 14.32 -9.69
N VAL A 503 -23.16 15.05 -10.17
CA VAL A 503 -24.51 15.00 -9.62
C VAL A 503 -25.49 14.90 -10.78
N THR A 504 -26.20 13.79 -10.87
CA THR A 504 -27.22 13.57 -11.91
C THR A 504 -28.52 13.09 -11.26
N ASP A 505 -29.62 13.77 -11.52
CA ASP A 505 -30.93 13.40 -10.95
C ASP A 505 -31.48 12.08 -11.51
N GLU A 506 -31.05 11.68 -12.71
CA GLU A 506 -31.43 10.43 -13.35
C GLU A 506 -30.24 9.84 -14.11
N PHE A 507 -29.77 8.67 -13.65
CA PHE A 507 -28.70 7.88 -14.25
C PHE A 507 -29.21 6.46 -14.50
N ASP A 508 -28.96 5.91 -15.70
CA ASP A 508 -29.34 4.53 -16.05
C ASP A 508 -28.22 3.55 -15.66
N PHE A 509 -28.50 2.71 -14.67
CA PHE A 509 -27.58 1.66 -14.20
C PHE A 509 -27.76 0.34 -14.96
N GLY A 510 -28.70 0.28 -15.91
CA GLY A 510 -29.05 -0.91 -16.65
C GLY A 510 -29.49 -2.06 -15.73
N GLY A 511 -29.32 -3.30 -16.18
CA GLY A 511 -29.66 -4.49 -15.39
C GLY A 511 -28.58 -4.90 -14.37
N ALA A 512 -27.78 -3.96 -13.87
CA ALA A 512 -26.72 -4.26 -12.89
C ALA A 512 -27.31 -4.57 -11.51
N SER A 513 -26.65 -5.42 -10.72
CA SER A 513 -27.05 -5.69 -9.32
C SER A 513 -26.29 -4.84 -8.28
N TRP A 514 -25.25 -4.14 -8.73
CA TRP A 514 -24.40 -3.27 -7.91
C TRP A 514 -23.64 -2.28 -8.80
N ALA A 515 -23.14 -1.21 -8.18
CA ALA A 515 -22.16 -0.31 -8.77
C ALA A 515 -21.06 0.05 -7.77
N LEU A 516 -19.82 0.20 -8.23
CA LEU A 516 -18.70 0.74 -7.44
C LEU A 516 -17.90 1.75 -8.25
N PHE A 517 -17.09 2.55 -7.56
CA PHE A 517 -16.39 3.67 -8.16
C PHE A 517 -14.89 3.56 -7.95
N VAL A 518 -14.12 3.92 -8.99
CA VAL A 518 -12.66 3.91 -8.97
C VAL A 518 -12.13 5.24 -9.48
N ALA A 519 -11.44 5.97 -8.61
CA ALA A 519 -10.67 7.16 -8.98
C ALA A 519 -9.24 6.72 -9.30
N ASP A 520 -8.85 6.76 -10.57
CA ASP A 520 -7.60 6.19 -11.07
C ASP A 520 -6.69 7.28 -11.63
N GLY A 521 -5.64 7.62 -10.87
CA GLY A 521 -4.51 8.45 -11.28
C GLY A 521 -3.20 7.68 -11.46
N GLY A 522 -3.25 6.34 -11.54
CA GLY A 522 -2.08 5.46 -11.56
C GLY A 522 -1.69 4.89 -10.18
N GLU A 523 -0.55 4.20 -10.11
CA GLU A 523 -0.20 3.30 -9.00
C GLU A 523 -0.05 3.98 -7.63
N ASN A 524 0.21 5.28 -7.61
CA ASN A 524 0.42 6.08 -6.40
C ASN A 524 -0.71 7.12 -6.20
N ASN A 525 -1.84 6.95 -6.88
CA ASN A 525 -2.99 7.86 -6.81
C ASN A 525 -4.29 7.14 -7.22
N LEU A 526 -4.71 6.12 -6.46
CA LEU A 526 -5.85 5.26 -6.74
C LEU A 526 -6.76 5.14 -5.51
N ALA A 527 -8.07 5.17 -5.74
CA ALA A 527 -9.08 4.81 -4.75
C ALA A 527 -10.16 3.91 -5.34
N ILE A 528 -10.63 2.94 -4.56
CA ILE A 528 -11.62 1.94 -4.95
C ILE A 528 -12.67 1.86 -3.85
N SER A 529 -13.95 2.10 -4.19
CA SER A 529 -15.04 1.96 -3.23
C SER A 529 -15.53 0.51 -3.10
N ASN A 530 -16.13 0.18 -1.95
CA ASN A 530 -17.07 -0.94 -1.90
C ASN A 530 -18.34 -0.63 -2.71
N PRO A 531 -19.10 -1.66 -3.12
CA PRO A 531 -20.26 -1.46 -3.98
C PRO A 531 -21.45 -0.86 -3.22
N ILE A 532 -22.25 -0.07 -3.95
CA ILE A 532 -23.65 0.20 -3.62
C ILE A 532 -24.48 -0.84 -4.35
N LEU A 533 -25.40 -1.48 -3.63
CA LEU A 533 -26.20 -2.59 -4.15
C LEU A 533 -27.52 -2.10 -4.70
N PHE A 534 -28.15 -2.86 -5.61
CA PHE A 534 -29.44 -2.49 -6.20
C PHE A 534 -30.56 -3.46 -5.84
N ALA A 535 -31.71 -2.87 -5.54
CA ALA A 535 -33.01 -3.53 -5.54
C ALA A 535 -33.93 -2.85 -6.56
N PHE A 536 -34.76 -3.61 -7.25
CA PHE A 536 -35.66 -3.09 -8.28
C PHE A 536 -37.10 -3.09 -7.77
N ASN A 537 -37.77 -1.96 -7.93
CA ASN A 537 -39.20 -1.80 -7.65
C ASN A 537 -40.08 -2.09 -8.86
#